data_AF-A0A2G5SCY5-F1
#
_entry.id   AF-A0A2G5SCY5-F1
#
_cell.length_a   1.000
_cell.length_b   1.000
_cell.length_c   1.000
_cell.angle_alpha   90.00
_cell.angle_beta   90.00
_cell.angle_gamma   90.00
#
_symmetry.space_group_name_H-M   'P 1'
#
loop_
_entity.id
_entity.type
_entity.pdbx_description
1 polymer ?
#
loop_
_entity_poly.entity_id
_entity_poly.type
_entity_poly.pdbx_seq_one_letter_code
_entity_poly.pdbx_strand_id
1 'polypeptide(L)'
;MPKRVFKPIYAHEGFNLRTVQTLASGDELLHCTQRKTAVKCNALGRRAADGSISILKPHSGHSADDEVAMAKMARIEIKERAQSSGAAPKKILNEMKLKYGARPVTIAGSTSTLGRLISRQRDNKCRVADTVNEANFSKKKRSAKHKSNS
;
A
#
# COMPACT_ATOMS: atom_id res chain seq x y z
N MET A 1 7.98 15.88 0.45
CA MET A 1 7.54 15.08 1.63
C MET A 1 8.27 13.76 1.62
N PRO A 2 8.95 13.37 2.72
CA PRO A 2 9.59 12.06 2.81
C PRO A 2 8.52 10.97 2.62
N LYS A 3 8.74 10.06 1.66
CA LYS A 3 7.86 8.91 1.44
C LYS A 3 7.83 8.11 2.74
N ARG A 4 6.68 8.02 3.40
CA ARG A 4 6.52 7.18 4.59
C ARG A 4 6.86 5.74 4.18
N VAL A 5 7.87 5.15 4.83
CA VAL A 5 8.21 3.74 4.65
C VAL A 5 6.98 2.92 5.01
N PHE A 6 6.47 2.17 4.04
CA PHE A 6 5.36 1.26 4.27
C PHE A 6 5.86 0.11 5.15
N LYS A 7 5.34 0.03 6.38
CA LYS A 7 5.60 -1.12 7.24
C LYS A 7 4.59 -2.22 6.92
N PRO A 8 5.03 -3.49 6.76
CA PRO A 8 4.15 -4.58 6.41
C PRO A 8 3.06 -4.77 7.47
N ILE A 9 1.92 -5.27 6.99
CA ILE A 9 0.75 -5.60 7.79
C ILE A 9 0.43 -7.07 7.51
N TYR A 10 0.12 -7.80 8.56
CA TYR A 10 -0.26 -9.22 8.50
C TYR A 10 -1.66 -9.40 9.08
N ALA A 11 -2.42 -10.30 8.48
CA ALA A 11 -3.67 -10.79 9.05
C ALA A 11 -3.37 -12.05 9.89
N HIS A 12 -3.97 -12.14 11.07
CA HIS A 12 -3.86 -13.29 11.97
C HIS A 12 -5.12 -13.35 12.84
N GLU A 13 -5.86 -14.46 12.78
CA GLU A 13 -7.06 -14.71 13.60
C GLU A 13 -8.07 -13.54 13.61
N GLY A 14 -8.45 -13.03 12.44
CA GLY A 14 -9.37 -11.90 12.32
C GLY A 14 -8.82 -10.56 12.79
N PHE A 15 -7.52 -10.46 13.08
CA PHE A 15 -6.85 -9.23 13.45
C PHE A 15 -5.82 -8.81 12.41
N ASN A 16 -5.58 -7.49 12.35
CA ASN A 16 -4.52 -6.90 11.54
C ASN A 16 -3.39 -6.39 12.43
N LEU A 17 -2.20 -6.94 12.25
CA LEU A 17 -0.98 -6.63 12.98
C LEU A 17 0.01 -5.92 12.06
N ARG A 18 0.77 -4.95 12.56
CA ARG A 18 1.76 -4.18 11.79
C ARG A 18 3.14 -4.34 12.42
N THR A 19 4.16 -4.52 11.59
CA THR A 19 5.55 -4.56 12.04
C THR A 19 5.98 -3.22 12.63
N VAL A 20 6.65 -3.30 13.77
CA VAL A 20 7.11 -2.15 14.55
C VAL A 20 8.63 -2.09 14.46
N GLN A 21 9.27 -3.22 14.75
CA GLN A 21 10.70 -3.40 14.81
C GLN A 21 11.05 -4.83 14.37
N THR A 22 12.17 -4.96 13.68
CA THR A 22 12.82 -6.26 13.42
C THR A 22 13.94 -6.43 14.43
N LEU A 23 13.97 -7.57 15.12
CA LEU A 23 14.95 -7.92 16.12
C LEU A 23 16.22 -8.47 15.46
N ALA A 24 17.32 -8.50 16.20
CA ALA A 24 18.60 -9.04 15.71
C ALA A 24 18.50 -10.53 15.32
N SER A 25 17.56 -11.28 15.92
CA SER A 25 17.26 -12.67 15.57
C SER A 25 16.55 -12.84 14.23
N GLY A 26 16.15 -11.75 13.58
CA GLY A 26 15.31 -11.76 12.36
C GLY A 26 13.81 -11.76 12.64
N ASP A 27 13.40 -11.91 13.90
CA ASP A 27 11.98 -11.88 14.27
C ASP A 27 11.40 -10.47 14.22
N GLU A 28 10.11 -10.35 13.93
CA GLU A 28 9.42 -9.07 13.88
C GLU A 28 8.50 -8.89 15.08
N LEU A 29 8.61 -7.74 15.74
CA LEU A 29 7.66 -7.30 16.74
C LEU A 29 6.47 -6.61 16.08
N LEU A 30 5.26 -7.07 16.39
CA LEU A 30 4.02 -6.62 15.78
C LEU A 30 3.10 -5.94 16.80
N HIS A 31 2.41 -4.89 16.37
CA HIS A 31 1.31 -4.29 17.11
C HIS A 31 0.00 -4.34 16.35
N CYS A 32 -1.12 -4.44 17.08
CA CYS A 32 -2.43 -4.26 16.47
C CYS A 32 -2.53 -2.92 15.74
N THR A 33 -3.08 -2.94 14.53
CA THR A 33 -3.32 -1.73 13.75
C THR A 33 -4.33 -0.77 14.39
N GLN A 34 -5.14 -1.24 15.35
CA GLN A 34 -6.08 -0.41 16.12
C GLN A 34 -5.44 0.31 17.31
N ARG A 35 -4.13 0.12 17.59
CA ARG A 35 -3.44 0.75 18.73
C ARG A 35 -3.54 2.27 18.79
N LYS A 36 -3.52 2.93 17.63
CA LYS A 36 -3.60 4.40 17.53
C LYS A 36 -5.00 4.90 17.17
N THR A 37 -6.01 4.05 17.26
CA THR A 37 -7.42 4.41 17.03
C THR A 37 -8.11 4.64 18.37
N ALA A 38 -9.42 4.98 18.35
CA ALA A 38 -10.22 5.12 19.55
C ALA A 38 -10.21 3.88 20.45
N VAL A 39 -10.05 2.69 19.86
CA VAL A 39 -9.98 1.40 20.57
C VAL A 39 -8.71 1.28 21.43
N LYS A 40 -7.61 1.94 21.06
CA LYS A 40 -6.34 1.91 21.80
C LYS A 40 -5.84 0.50 22.15
N CYS A 41 -6.04 -0.46 21.23
CA CYS A 41 -5.66 -1.86 21.45
C CYS A 41 -4.15 -2.01 21.64
N ASN A 42 -3.73 -2.59 22.77
CA ASN A 42 -2.33 -2.77 23.13
C ASN A 42 -1.80 -4.18 22.86
N ALA A 43 -2.47 -4.94 21.98
CA ALA A 43 -2.00 -6.27 21.58
C ALA A 43 -0.57 -6.22 21.02
N LEU A 44 0.18 -7.26 21.33
CA LEU A 44 1.56 -7.45 20.92
C LEU A 44 1.68 -8.84 20.34
N GLY A 45 2.24 -8.93 19.13
CA GLY A 45 2.57 -10.21 18.50
C GLY A 45 4.06 -10.26 18.18
N ARG A 46 4.57 -11.47 17.97
CA ARG A 46 5.88 -11.74 17.40
C ARG A 46 5.68 -12.59 16.16
N ARG A 47 6.29 -12.18 15.06
CA ARG A 47 6.42 -13.02 13.87
C ARG A 47 7.83 -13.59 13.83
N ALA A 48 7.95 -14.90 13.88
CA ALA A 48 9.25 -15.54 13.77
C ALA A 48 9.78 -15.48 12.33
N ALA A 49 11.08 -15.73 12.14
CA ALA A 49 11.73 -15.72 10.84
C ALA A 49 11.11 -16.72 9.83
N ASP A 50 10.52 -17.81 10.32
CA ASP A 50 9.76 -18.80 9.52
C ASP A 50 8.39 -18.28 9.03
N GLY A 51 7.97 -17.14 9.56
CA GLY A 51 6.72 -16.47 9.22
C GLY A 51 5.54 -16.79 10.12
N SER A 52 5.70 -17.66 11.12
CA SER A 52 4.68 -17.95 12.12
C SER A 52 4.42 -16.73 13.00
N ILE A 53 3.15 -16.46 13.33
CA ILE A 53 2.75 -15.35 14.19
C ILE A 53 2.25 -15.92 15.51
N SER A 54 2.78 -15.39 16.61
CA SER A 54 2.36 -15.68 17.98
C SER A 54 1.92 -14.40 18.69
N ILE A 55 0.84 -14.47 19.45
CA ILE A 55 0.35 -13.34 20.24
C ILE A 55 0.96 -13.40 21.64
N LEU A 56 1.76 -12.38 21.98
CA LEU A 56 2.39 -12.22 23.29
C LEU A 56 1.48 -11.50 24.29
N LYS A 57 0.70 -10.53 23.80
CA LYS A 57 -0.29 -9.81 24.59
C LYS A 57 -1.62 -9.81 23.84
N PRO A 58 -2.72 -10.27 24.45
CA PRO A 58 -4.00 -10.45 23.76
C PRO A 58 -4.60 -9.12 23.31
N HIS A 59 -5.55 -9.24 22.37
CA HIS A 59 -6.35 -8.12 21.91
C HIS A 59 -7.31 -7.62 23.00
N SER A 60 -7.57 -6.31 22.99
CA SER A 60 -8.43 -5.64 23.95
C SER A 60 -9.24 -4.53 23.28
N GLY A 61 -10.51 -4.40 23.63
CA GLY A 61 -11.38 -3.30 23.16
C GLY A 61 -11.96 -3.47 21.75
N HIS A 62 -11.69 -4.59 21.07
CA HIS A 62 -12.34 -4.95 19.81
C HIS A 62 -12.32 -6.47 19.57
N SER A 63 -13.29 -6.95 18.80
CA SER A 63 -13.39 -8.35 18.38
C SER A 63 -12.58 -8.63 17.12
N ALA A 64 -12.31 -9.91 16.90
CA ALA A 64 -11.80 -10.43 15.64
C ALA A 64 -12.87 -10.25 14.55
N ASP A 65 -12.43 -9.88 13.35
CA ASP A 65 -13.27 -9.78 12.17
C ASP A 65 -12.43 -10.14 10.94
N ASP A 66 -12.57 -11.39 10.49
CA ASP A 66 -11.83 -11.93 9.35
C ASP A 66 -12.08 -11.15 8.07
N GLU A 67 -13.30 -10.65 7.87
CA GLU A 67 -13.62 -9.94 6.64
C GLU A 67 -12.99 -8.56 6.60
N VAL A 68 -12.97 -7.86 7.74
CA VAL A 68 -12.27 -6.59 7.87
C VAL A 68 -10.76 -6.80 7.82
N ALA A 69 -10.26 -7.91 8.38
CA ALA A 69 -8.86 -8.30 8.25
C ALA A 69 -8.47 -8.47 6.78
N MET A 70 -9.20 -9.32 6.07
CA MET A 70 -8.98 -9.62 4.66
C MET A 70 -9.24 -8.41 3.76
N ALA A 71 -10.21 -7.55 4.07
CA ALA A 71 -10.47 -6.32 3.33
C ALA A 71 -9.24 -5.40 3.36
N LYS A 72 -8.56 -5.33 4.50
CA LYS A 72 -7.33 -4.54 4.64
C LYS A 72 -6.19 -5.12 3.82
N MET A 73 -6.03 -6.44 3.83
CA MET A 73 -5.03 -7.15 3.02
C MET A 73 -5.31 -6.98 1.52
N ALA A 74 -6.54 -7.18 1.08
CA ALA A 74 -6.98 -6.95 -0.29
C ALA A 74 -6.67 -5.52 -0.74
N ARG A 75 -6.95 -4.52 0.11
CA ARG A 75 -6.67 -3.11 -0.22
C ARG A 75 -5.17 -2.81 -0.35
N ILE A 76 -4.31 -3.51 0.38
CA ILE A 76 -2.85 -3.38 0.26
C ILE A 76 -2.40 -3.98 -1.06
N GLU A 77 -2.82 -5.21 -1.36
CA GLU A 77 -2.43 -5.88 -2.61
C GLU A 77 -2.96 -5.16 -3.86
N ILE A 78 -4.15 -4.53 -3.80
CA ILE A 78 -4.65 -3.65 -4.87
C ILE A 78 -3.66 -2.52 -5.14
N LYS A 79 -3.09 -1.91 -4.09
CA LYS A 79 -2.12 -0.81 -4.26
C LYS A 79 -0.83 -1.33 -4.88
N GLU A 80 -0.33 -2.45 -4.40
CA GLU A 80 0.90 -3.07 -4.89
C GLU A 80 0.76 -3.48 -6.36
N ARG A 81 -0.33 -4.18 -6.73
CA ARG A 81 -0.63 -4.50 -8.13
C ARG A 81 -0.84 -3.27 -8.98
N ALA A 82 -1.47 -2.22 -8.47
CA ALA A 82 -1.62 -0.99 -9.23
C ALA A 82 -0.28 -0.31 -9.55
N GLN A 83 0.71 -0.43 -8.66
CA GLN A 83 2.07 0.09 -8.87
C GLN A 83 2.89 -0.77 -9.83
N SER A 84 2.76 -2.10 -9.74
CA SER A 84 3.55 -3.05 -10.52
C SER A 84 2.96 -3.39 -11.90
N SER A 85 1.63 -3.29 -12.07
CA SER A 85 0.92 -3.77 -13.26
C SER A 85 0.13 -2.67 -14.01
N GLY A 86 0.14 -2.76 -15.34
CA GLY A 86 -0.69 -1.98 -16.27
C GLY A 86 -2.10 -2.54 -16.51
N ALA A 87 -2.50 -3.63 -15.84
CA ALA A 87 -3.79 -4.30 -16.06
C ALA A 87 -5.00 -3.36 -15.91
N ALA A 88 -6.12 -3.65 -16.58
CA ALA A 88 -7.34 -2.85 -16.37
C ALA A 88 -7.79 -2.90 -14.90
N PRO A 89 -8.29 -1.79 -14.31
CA PRO A 89 -8.74 -1.77 -12.91
C PRO A 89 -9.76 -2.89 -12.60
N LYS A 90 -10.68 -3.16 -13.52
CA LYS A 90 -11.65 -4.27 -13.40
C LYS A 90 -10.96 -5.62 -13.22
N LYS A 91 -9.88 -5.88 -13.96
CA LYS A 91 -9.11 -7.13 -13.87
C LYS A 91 -8.48 -7.28 -12.49
N ILE A 92 -7.83 -6.23 -11.99
CA ILE A 92 -7.24 -6.22 -10.64
C ILE A 92 -8.32 -6.50 -9.59
N LEU A 93 -9.47 -5.83 -9.67
CA LEU A 93 -10.54 -6.03 -8.69
C LEU A 93 -11.12 -7.44 -8.74
N ASN A 94 -11.29 -8.03 -9.92
CA ASN A 94 -11.78 -9.39 -10.06
C ASN A 94 -10.79 -10.42 -9.49
N GLU A 95 -9.49 -10.25 -9.74
CA GLU A 95 -8.45 -11.10 -9.14
C GLU A 95 -8.48 -11.04 -7.61
N MET A 96 -8.69 -9.84 -7.04
CA MET A 96 -8.79 -9.69 -5.59
C MET A 96 -10.06 -10.33 -5.03
N LYS A 97 -11.19 -10.28 -5.74
CA LYS A 97 -12.42 -10.97 -5.33
C LYS A 97 -12.25 -12.49 -5.36
N LEU A 98 -11.50 -13.02 -6.31
CA LEU A 98 -11.18 -14.44 -6.36
C LEU A 98 -10.26 -14.86 -5.21
N LYS A 99 -9.28 -14.02 -4.85
CA LYS A 99 -8.29 -14.33 -3.81
C LYS A 99 -8.81 -14.14 -2.38
N TYR A 100 -9.53 -13.05 -2.11
CA TYR A 100 -9.96 -12.65 -0.76
C TYR A 100 -11.46 -12.81 -0.54
N GLY A 101 -12.23 -13.19 -1.57
CA GLY A 101 -13.68 -13.21 -1.54
C GLY A 101 -14.30 -11.86 -1.93
N ALA A 102 -15.55 -11.91 -2.40
CA ALA A 102 -16.27 -10.72 -2.86
C ALA A 102 -16.54 -9.73 -1.71
N ARG A 103 -16.98 -10.24 -0.54
CA ARG A 103 -17.38 -9.41 0.61
C ARG A 103 -16.21 -8.60 1.18
N PRO A 104 -15.01 -9.17 1.44
CA PRO A 104 -13.85 -8.38 1.88
C PRO A 104 -13.43 -7.29 0.88
N VAL A 105 -13.52 -7.55 -0.43
CA VAL A 105 -13.21 -6.52 -1.44
C VAL A 105 -14.25 -5.39 -1.43
N THR A 106 -15.53 -5.70 -1.20
CA THR A 106 -16.56 -4.65 -1.06
C THR A 106 -16.38 -3.84 0.22
N ILE A 107 -15.98 -4.45 1.33
CA ILE A 107 -15.64 -3.76 2.59
C ILE A 107 -14.41 -2.87 2.40
N ALA A 108 -13.42 -3.31 1.61
CA ALA A 108 -12.21 -2.54 1.31
C ALA A 108 -12.52 -1.19 0.63
N GLY A 109 -13.60 -1.14 -0.16
CA GLY A 109 -14.15 0.06 -0.77
C GLY A 109 -15.07 -0.22 -1.95
N SER A 110 -15.84 0.79 -2.36
CA SER A 110 -16.64 0.72 -3.59
C SER A 110 -15.76 0.60 -4.84
N THR A 111 -16.33 0.05 -5.92
CA THR A 111 -15.62 -0.08 -7.21
C THR A 111 -15.06 1.24 -7.73
N SER A 112 -15.80 2.34 -7.56
CA SER A 112 -15.37 3.69 -7.96
C SER A 112 -14.22 4.21 -7.09
N THR A 113 -14.26 3.99 -5.77
CA THR A 113 -13.19 4.43 -4.86
C THR A 113 -11.90 3.63 -5.05
N LEU A 114 -12.01 2.32 -5.28
CA LEU A 114 -10.89 1.45 -5.60
C LEU A 114 -10.33 1.74 -7.00
N GLY A 115 -11.17 2.07 -7.98
CA GLY A 115 -10.74 2.54 -9.30
C GLY A 115 -9.88 3.80 -9.21
N ARG A 116 -10.35 4.83 -8.47
CA ARG A 116 -9.56 6.04 -8.20
C ARG A 116 -8.27 5.75 -7.43
N LEU A 117 -8.29 4.78 -6.53
CA LEU A 117 -7.09 4.33 -5.83
C LEU A 117 -6.05 3.78 -6.82
N ILE A 118 -6.46 2.90 -7.73
CA ILE A 118 -5.59 2.32 -8.75
C ILE A 118 -4.97 3.40 -9.63
N SER A 119 -5.79 4.32 -10.17
CA SER A 119 -5.28 5.43 -11.00
C SER A 119 -4.21 6.25 -10.25
N ARG A 120 -4.50 6.68 -9.02
CA ARG A 120 -3.53 7.44 -8.21
C ARG A 120 -2.22 6.69 -7.95
N GLN A 121 -2.28 5.37 -7.73
CA GLN A 121 -1.07 4.57 -7.53
C GLN A 121 -0.22 4.50 -8.80
N ARG A 122 -0.85 4.52 -9.99
CA ARG A 122 -0.16 4.57 -11.29
C ARG A 122 0.41 5.95 -11.58
N ASP A 123 -0.35 7.00 -11.33
CA ASP A 123 0.09 8.38 -11.61
C ASP A 123 1.29 8.76 -10.75
N ASN A 124 1.40 8.23 -9.53
CA ASN A 124 2.59 8.38 -8.69
C ASN A 124 3.86 7.75 -9.28
N LYS A 125 3.75 6.84 -10.26
CA LYS A 125 4.86 6.29 -11.04
C LYS A 125 5.31 7.25 -12.15
N CYS A 126 4.41 8.09 -12.66
CA CYS A 126 4.63 9.02 -13.78
C CYS A 126 5.32 10.35 -13.40
N ARG A 127 6.04 10.41 -12.28
CA ARG A 127 6.90 11.57 -11.93
C ARG A 127 8.34 11.48 -12.46
N VAL A 128 8.61 10.55 -13.37
CA VAL A 128 9.89 10.50 -14.14
C VAL A 128 9.72 11.17 -15.52
N ALA A 129 8.59 11.84 -15.78
CA ALA A 129 8.35 12.59 -17.02
C ALA A 129 8.71 14.09 -16.92
N ASP A 130 9.23 14.57 -15.78
CA ASP A 130 9.68 15.96 -15.64
C ASP A 130 11.07 16.22 -16.25
N THR A 131 11.82 15.17 -16.63
CA THR A 131 13.12 15.31 -17.30
C THR A 131 13.03 15.50 -18.82
N VAL A 132 11.83 15.43 -19.42
CA VAL A 132 11.66 15.59 -20.88
C VAL A 132 11.30 17.03 -21.29
N ASN A 133 10.90 17.89 -20.34
CA ASN A 133 10.60 19.29 -20.63
C ASN A 133 11.80 20.24 -20.57
N GLU A 134 12.90 19.87 -19.88
CA GLU A 134 14.15 20.67 -19.88
C GLU A 134 14.94 20.56 -21.20
N ALA A 135 14.78 19.46 -21.94
CA ALA A 135 15.43 19.28 -23.24
C ALA A 135 14.80 20.13 -24.36
N ASN A 136 13.53 20.54 -24.22
CA ASN A 136 12.84 21.36 -25.23
C ASN A 136 13.03 22.88 -25.01
N PHE A 137 13.33 23.33 -23.80
CA PHE A 137 13.63 24.75 -23.55
C PHE A 137 15.06 25.16 -23.94
N SER A 138 16.00 24.21 -23.97
CA SER A 138 17.39 24.45 -24.34
C SER A 138 17.62 24.47 -25.86
N LYS A 139 16.81 23.76 -26.66
CA LYS A 139 16.88 23.83 -28.14
C LYS A 139 16.34 25.15 -28.69
N LYS A 140 15.31 25.74 -28.08
CA LYS A 140 14.71 27.00 -28.57
C LYS A 140 15.61 28.23 -28.38
N LYS A 141 16.56 28.20 -27.43
CA LYS A 141 17.54 29.29 -27.24
C LYS A 141 18.74 29.24 -28.18
N ARG A 142 19.03 28.10 -28.83
CA ARG A 142 20.14 27.99 -29.79
C ARG A 142 19.77 28.43 -31.21
N SER A 143 18.49 28.35 -31.58
CA SER A 143 18.03 28.76 -32.92
C SER A 143 17.85 30.29 -33.08
N ALA A 144 17.84 31.06 -32.00
CA ALA A 144 17.64 32.51 -32.04
C ALA A 144 18.95 33.32 -32.16
N LYS A 145 20.13 32.69 -32.11
CA LYS A 145 21.43 33.40 -32.09
C LYS A 145 22.20 33.37 -33.42
N HIS A 146 21.62 32.83 -34.49
CA HIS A 146 22.28 32.74 -35.81
C HIS A 146 21.59 33.51 -36.95
N LYS A 147 20.72 34.48 -36.65
CA LYS A 147 20.17 35.43 -37.64
C LYS A 147 20.43 36.87 -37.21
N SER A 148 21.70 37.26 -37.18
CA SER A 148 22.13 38.66 -37.22
C SER A 148 23.64 38.67 -37.46
N ASN A 149 24.03 38.59 -38.73
CA ASN A 149 25.25 39.17 -39.28
C ASN A 149 25.15 39.07 -40.80
N SER A 150 24.51 40.08 -41.37
CA SER A 150 24.70 40.56 -42.74
C SER A 150 24.80 42.08 -42.63
#